data_AF-A0A965DKV3-F1
#
_entry.id   AF-A0A965DKV3-F1
#
_cell.length_a   1.000
_cell.length_b   1.000
_cell.length_c   1.000
_cell.angle_alpha   90.00
_cell.angle_beta   90.00
_cell.angle_gamma   90.00
#
_symmetry.space_group_name_H-M   'P 1'
#
loop_
_entity.id
_entity.type
_entity.pdbx_description
1 polymer ?
#
loop_
_entity_poly.entity_id
_entity_poly.type
_entity_poly.pdbx_seq_one_letter_code
_entity_poly.pdbx_strand_id
1 'polypeptide(L)'
;MGFFDKLFGKKEKEQLEKGLEKTREGFFSKITKAIAGKSQVDEEVLDQLEEALITADVGVDTTVQIIEKIEARVARDKYMSTDELHQMLKDEIRNILVEDEKGTLKKFELPENKKP
;
A
#
# COMPACT_ATOMS: atom_id res chain seq x y z
N MET A 1 -14.27 -0.53 -12.24
CA MET A 1 -15.32 -0.09 -11.29
C MET A 1 -15.16 -0.93 -10.04
N GLY A 2 -14.54 -0.33 -9.01
CA GLY A 2 -13.90 -1.06 -7.91
C GLY A 2 -14.85 -1.45 -6.79
N PHE A 3 -14.53 -2.55 -6.12
CA PHE A 3 -15.24 -3.19 -5.01
C PHE A 3 -15.71 -2.22 -3.90
N PHE A 4 -14.99 -1.11 -3.68
CA PHE A 4 -15.33 -0.10 -2.68
C PHE A 4 -16.66 0.63 -2.95
N ASP A 5 -17.03 0.86 -4.21
CA ASP A 5 -18.27 1.58 -4.55
C ASP A 5 -19.53 0.72 -4.30
N LYS A 6 -19.37 -0.59 -4.08
CA LYS A 6 -20.46 -1.55 -3.79
C LYS A 6 -20.72 -1.75 -2.29
N LEU A 7 -19.76 -1.39 -1.44
CA LEU A 7 -19.77 -1.58 0.01
C LEU A 7 -19.90 -0.27 0.80
N PHE A 8 -19.49 0.87 0.22
CA PHE A 8 -19.50 2.16 0.88
C PHE A 8 -20.32 3.17 0.07
N GLY A 9 -21.28 3.84 0.71
CA GLY A 9 -21.99 4.97 0.14
C GLY A 9 -21.03 6.12 -0.16
N LYS A 10 -21.38 7.00 -1.13
CA LYS A 10 -20.54 8.15 -1.53
C LYS A 10 -19.99 8.95 -0.34
N LYS A 11 -20.81 9.15 0.70
CA LYS A 11 -20.43 9.86 1.93
C LYS A 11 -19.35 9.15 2.75
N GLU A 12 -19.39 7.82 2.84
CA GLU A 12 -18.42 7.05 3.62
C GLU A 12 -17.06 6.99 2.92
N LYS A 13 -17.07 6.91 1.59
CA LYS A 13 -15.87 7.05 0.77
C LYS A 13 -15.22 8.42 0.94
N GLU A 14 -16.00 9.50 0.84
CA GLU A 14 -15.50 10.87 1.08
C GLU A 14 -14.93 11.05 2.48
N GLN A 15 -15.56 10.47 3.51
CA GLN A 15 -15.04 10.51 4.88
C GLN A 15 -13.74 9.72 5.04
N LEU A 16 -13.63 8.55 4.41
CA LEU A 16 -12.41 7.73 4.42
C LEU A 16 -11.27 8.46 3.70
N GLU A 17 -11.53 9.02 2.52
CA GLU A 17 -10.55 9.80 1.75
C GLU A 17 -10.03 11.00 2.56
N LYS A 18 -10.94 11.72 3.22
CA LYS A 18 -10.58 12.84 4.10
C LYS A 18 -9.79 12.41 5.34
N GLY A 19 -10.14 11.27 5.93
CA GLY A 19 -9.43 10.72 7.10
C GLY A 19 -7.99 10.29 6.76
N LEU A 20 -7.77 9.79 5.54
CA LEU A 20 -6.47 9.33 5.04
C LEU A 20 -5.65 10.42 4.34
N GLU A 21 -6.19 11.63 4.18
CA GLU A 21 -5.59 12.72 3.43
C GLU A 21 -4.15 13.00 3.88
N LYS A 22 -3.92 13.17 5.19
CA LYS A 22 -2.58 13.44 5.75
C LYS A 22 -1.59 12.31 5.52
N THR A 23 -2.01 11.05 5.72
CA THR A 23 -1.16 9.88 5.50
C THR A 23 -0.81 9.75 4.03
N ARG A 24 -1.79 9.95 3.15
CA ARG A 24 -1.59 9.94 1.70
C ARG A 24 -0.61 11.03 1.30
N GLU A 25 -0.78 12.27 1.76
CA GLU A 25 0.14 13.38 1.44
C GLU A 25 1.56 13.12 1.93
N GLY A 26 1.73 12.66 3.17
CA GLY A 26 3.04 12.37 3.75
C GLY A 26 3.76 11.24 3.01
N PHE A 27 3.05 10.15 2.74
CA PHE A 27 3.59 9.00 2.00
C PHE A 27 3.90 9.36 0.54
N PHE A 28 2.97 10.03 -0.16
CA PHE A 28 3.22 10.49 -1.53
C PHE A 28 4.39 11.47 -1.60
N SER A 29 4.51 12.40 -0.66
CA SER A 29 5.60 13.36 -0.67
C SER A 29 6.96 12.67 -0.58
N LYS A 30 7.08 11.62 0.25
CA LYS A 30 8.31 10.83 0.37
C LYS A 30 8.61 10.06 -0.91
N ILE A 31 7.63 9.34 -1.46
CA ILE A 31 7.81 8.58 -2.71
C ILE A 31 8.12 9.53 -3.87
N THR A 32 7.37 10.62 -4.05
CA THR A 32 7.59 11.59 -5.12
C THR A 32 8.97 12.22 -5.04
N LYS A 33 9.49 12.50 -3.83
CA LYS A 33 10.86 12.98 -3.65
C LYS A 33 11.88 11.92 -4.03
N ALA A 34 11.63 10.66 -3.67
CA ALA A 34 12.52 9.55 -3.96
C ALA A 34 12.71 9.30 -5.46
N ILE A 35 11.63 9.45 -6.22
CA ILE A 35 11.61 9.24 -7.66
C ILE A 35 11.89 10.53 -8.46
N ALA A 36 12.03 11.69 -7.80
CA ALA A 36 12.18 12.98 -8.48
C ALA A 36 13.49 13.03 -9.26
N GLY A 37 13.39 13.26 -10.58
CA GLY A 37 14.56 13.32 -11.46
C GLY A 37 15.12 11.96 -11.86
N LYS A 38 14.53 10.85 -11.40
CA LYS A 38 14.86 9.50 -11.82
C LYS A 38 13.87 9.02 -12.89
N SER A 39 14.38 8.48 -13.98
CA SER A 39 13.56 7.91 -15.06
C SER A 39 13.24 6.43 -14.83
N GLN A 40 13.95 5.79 -13.91
CA GLN A 40 13.94 4.34 -13.67
C GLN A 40 14.08 4.03 -12.19
N VAL A 41 13.65 2.83 -11.82
CA VAL A 41 13.81 2.31 -10.47
C VAL A 41 15.20 1.69 -10.33
N ASP A 42 15.99 2.25 -9.41
CA ASP A 42 17.30 1.78 -8.99
C ASP A 42 17.29 1.46 -7.48
N GLU A 43 18.42 1.00 -6.95
CA GLU A 43 18.57 0.62 -5.53
C GLU A 43 18.19 1.77 -4.59
N GLU A 44 18.61 3.00 -4.89
CA GLU A 44 18.28 4.17 -4.07
C GLU A 44 16.76 4.46 -4.03
N VAL A 45 16.04 4.24 -5.13
CA VAL A 45 14.57 4.35 -5.13
C VAL A 45 13.93 3.30 -4.23
N LEU A 46 14.47 2.07 -4.22
CA LEU A 46 13.95 0.98 -3.40
C LEU A 46 14.22 1.22 -1.91
N ASP A 47 15.41 1.69 -1.56
CA ASP A 47 15.76 2.07 -0.18
C ASP A 47 14.84 3.17 0.36
N GLN A 48 14.58 4.20 -0.45
CA GLN A 48 13.69 5.30 -0.06
C GLN A 48 12.23 4.86 0.04
N LEU A 49 11.81 3.89 -0.79
CA LEU A 49 10.50 3.27 -0.68
C LEU A 49 10.38 2.44 0.60
N GLU A 50 11.41 1.67 0.97
CA GLU A 50 11.48 0.92 2.22
C GLU A 50 11.32 1.86 3.44
N GLU A 51 12.10 2.94 3.49
CA GLU A 51 12.01 3.94 4.56
C GLU A 51 10.60 4.56 4.64
N ALA A 52 10.00 4.86 3.49
CA ALA A 52 8.66 5.42 3.41
C ALA A 52 7.59 4.46 3.96
N LEU A 53 7.70 3.16 3.67
CA LEU A 53 6.79 2.13 4.17
C LEU A 53 6.94 1.91 5.68
N ILE A 54 8.18 1.85 6.18
CA ILE A 54 8.44 1.74 7.63
C ILE A 54 7.86 2.94 8.39
N THR A 55 8.04 4.16 7.87
CA THR A 55 7.50 5.37 8.51
C THR A 55 5.97 5.46 8.43
N ALA A 56 5.35 4.73 7.49
CA ALA A 56 3.90 4.69 7.31
C ALA A 56 3.21 3.63 8.18
N ASP A 57 3.91 3.11 9.22
CA ASP A 57 3.41 2.09 10.15
C ASP A 57 3.03 0.76 9.47
N VAL A 58 3.66 0.41 8.34
CA VAL A 58 3.45 -0.87 7.63
C VAL A 58 4.12 -2.05 8.36
N GLY A 59 5.18 -1.78 9.12
CA GLY A 59 5.98 -2.78 9.84
C GLY A 59 7.08 -3.40 8.97
N VAL A 60 8.13 -3.90 9.63
CA VAL A 60 9.35 -4.40 8.97
C VAL A 60 9.05 -5.62 8.10
N ASP A 61 8.42 -6.66 8.66
CA ASP A 61 8.18 -7.92 7.94
C ASP A 61 7.33 -7.73 6.67
N THR A 62 6.31 -6.89 6.75
CA THR A 62 5.44 -6.56 5.60
C THR A 62 6.19 -5.73 4.57
N THR A 63 7.03 -4.79 5.03
CA THR A 63 7.82 -3.94 4.14
C THR A 63 8.82 -4.77 3.35
N VAL A 64 9.57 -5.67 4.00
CA VAL A 64 10.51 -6.59 3.36
C VAL A 64 9.80 -7.40 2.27
N GLN A 65 8.64 -7.98 2.58
CA GLN A 65 7.85 -8.73 1.60
C GLN A 65 7.44 -7.90 0.39
N ILE A 66 7.08 -6.62 0.59
CA ILE A 66 6.71 -5.71 -0.51
C ILE A 66 7.93 -5.41 -1.38
N ILE A 67 9.07 -5.08 -0.77
CA ILE A 67 10.30 -4.72 -1.49
C ILE A 67 10.84 -5.91 -2.31
N GLU A 68 10.92 -7.11 -1.71
CA GLU A 68 11.40 -8.31 -2.42
C GLU A 68 10.58 -8.63 -3.68
N LYS A 69 9.26 -8.44 -3.62
CA LYS A 69 8.38 -8.64 -4.78
C LYS A 69 8.60 -7.60 -5.87
N ILE A 70 8.80 -6.35 -5.48
CA ILE A 70 9.08 -5.25 -6.41
C ILE A 70 10.44 -5.51 -7.10
N GLU A 71 11.48 -5.83 -6.33
CA GLU A 71 12.81 -6.18 -6.84
C GLU A 71 12.77 -7.34 -7.83
N ALA A 72 12.08 -8.43 -7.47
CA ALA A 72 11.93 -9.58 -8.35
C ALA A 72 11.27 -9.21 -9.68
N ARG A 73 10.36 -8.23 -9.69
CA ARG A 73 9.76 -7.74 -10.92
C ARG A 73 10.67 -6.79 -11.70
N VAL A 74 11.38 -5.89 -11.03
CA VAL A 74 12.39 -5.01 -11.67
C VAL A 74 13.43 -5.86 -12.40
N ALA A 75 13.93 -6.90 -11.73
CA ALA A 75 14.90 -7.84 -12.30
C ALA A 75 14.34 -8.58 -13.53
N ARG A 76 13.05 -8.88 -13.54
CA ARG A 76 12.37 -9.56 -14.66
C ARG A 76 12.14 -8.64 -15.86
N ASP A 77 11.66 -7.42 -15.62
CA ASP A 77 11.23 -6.50 -16.68
C ASP A 77 12.38 -5.65 -17.22
N LYS A 78 13.54 -5.64 -16.55
CA LYS A 78 14.78 -4.91 -16.86
C LYS A 78 14.66 -3.39 -16.86
N TYR A 79 13.49 -2.85 -17.15
CA TYR A 79 13.15 -1.44 -17.10
C TYR A 79 11.78 -1.28 -16.46
N MET A 80 11.73 -0.46 -15.42
CA MET A 80 10.50 -0.08 -14.75
C MET A 80 10.52 1.43 -14.53
N SER A 81 9.49 2.10 -15.03
CA SER A 81 9.25 3.50 -14.76
C SER A 81 8.74 3.71 -13.33
N THR A 82 8.84 4.94 -12.85
CA THR A 82 8.40 5.33 -11.51
C THR A 82 6.87 5.29 -11.35
N ASP A 83 6.13 5.51 -12.45
CA ASP A 83 4.68 5.33 -12.49
C ASP A 83 4.27 3.85 -12.37
N GLU A 84 5.00 2.96 -13.05
CA GLU A 84 4.78 1.51 -12.97
C GLU A 84 5.11 0.99 -11.57
N LEU A 85 6.16 1.50 -10.92
CA LEU A 85 6.47 1.21 -9.52
C LEU A 85 5.29 1.54 -8.61
N HIS A 86 4.72 2.73 -8.76
CA HIS A 86 3.60 3.18 -7.93
C HIS A 86 2.35 2.34 -8.15
N GLN A 87 2.07 1.94 -9.40
CA GLN A 87 0.95 1.04 -9.69
C GLN A 87 1.18 -0.35 -9.10
N MET A 88 2.38 -0.90 -9.24
CA MET A 88 2.76 -2.20 -8.67
C MET A 88 2.65 -2.22 -7.15
N LEU A 89 3.16 -1.19 -6.48
CA LEU A 89 3.06 -1.05 -5.02
C LEU A 89 1.60 -1.12 -4.54
N LYS A 90 0.69 -0.42 -5.23
CA LYS A 90 -0.75 -0.48 -4.92
C LYS A 90 -1.33 -1.87 -5.11
N ASP A 91 -0.93 -2.56 -6.17
CA ASP A 91 -1.42 -3.90 -6.46
C ASP A 91 -0.86 -4.92 -5.46
N GLU A 92 0.40 -4.81 -5.03
CA GLU A 92 0.96 -5.68 -3.98
C GLU A 92 0.33 -5.44 -2.61
N ILE A 93 0.13 -4.17 -2.21
CA ILE A 93 -0.60 -3.85 -0.98
C ILE A 93 -2.02 -4.40 -1.04
N ARG A 94 -2.71 -4.26 -2.18
CA ARG A 94 -4.04 -4.86 -2.37
C ARG A 94 -3.98 -6.37 -2.23
N ASN A 95 -3.01 -7.04 -2.85
CA ASN A 95 -2.87 -8.49 -2.80
C ASN A 95 -2.69 -8.95 -1.35
N ILE A 96 -1.83 -8.31 -0.57
CA ILE A 96 -1.64 -8.62 0.85
C ILE A 96 -2.96 -8.47 1.64
N LEU A 97 -3.71 -7.40 1.37
CA LEU A 97 -4.99 -7.14 2.05
C LEU A 97 -6.13 -8.07 1.59
N VAL A 98 -6.09 -8.60 0.39
CA VAL A 98 -7.16 -9.43 -0.23
C VAL A 98 -6.84 -10.93 -0.15
N GLU A 99 -5.58 -11.35 -0.10
CA GLU A 99 -5.18 -12.76 0.09
C GLU A 99 -5.70 -13.35 1.40
N ASP A 100 -6.17 -12.51 2.33
CA ASP A 100 -6.89 -12.92 3.53
C ASP A 100 -8.36 -13.35 3.30
N GLU A 101 -8.72 -13.75 2.07
CA GLU A 101 -9.92 -14.59 1.85
C GLU A 101 -9.71 -16.04 2.36
N LYS A 102 -8.48 -16.43 2.71
CA LYS A 102 -8.18 -17.71 3.39
C LYS A 102 -8.45 -17.71 4.91
N GLY A 103 -9.29 -16.79 5.40
CA GLY A 103 -9.92 -16.91 6.71
C GLY A 103 -9.01 -16.69 7.92
N THR A 104 -7.93 -15.93 7.77
CA THR A 104 -6.96 -15.65 8.83
C THR A 104 -7.29 -14.38 9.64
N LEU A 105 -8.12 -13.47 9.12
CA LEU A 105 -8.82 -12.51 9.98
C LEU A 105 -9.79 -13.30 10.87
N LYS A 106 -9.46 -13.43 12.17
CA LYS A 106 -10.47 -13.77 13.18
C LYS A 106 -11.65 -12.84 12.92
N LYS A 107 -12.79 -13.40 12.50
CA LYS A 107 -14.06 -12.67 12.47
C LYS A 107 -14.14 -11.93 13.79
N PHE A 108 -14.28 -10.62 13.73
CA PHE A 108 -14.53 -9.82 14.91
C PHE A 108 -15.91 -10.26 15.45
N GLU A 109 -15.90 -11.24 16.35
CA GLU A 109 -17.08 -11.74 17.02
C GLU A 109 -17.41 -10.74 18.13
N LEU A 110 -18.48 -9.98 17.93
CA LEU A 110 -19.06 -9.16 18.99
C LEU A 110 -19.40 -10.08 20.16
N PRO A 111 -18.89 -9.84 21.38
CA PRO A 111 -19.26 -10.66 22.53
C PRO A 111 -20.76 -10.53 22.77
N GLU A 112 -21.49 -11.64 22.72
CA GLU A 112 -22.97 -11.69 22.74
C GLU A 112 -23.64 -11.00 23.94
N ASN A 113 -22.88 -10.62 24.98
CA ASN A 113 -23.42 -10.19 26.27
C ASN A 113 -22.78 -8.94 26.90
N LYS A 114 -22.21 -8.02 26.12
CA LYS A 114 -21.93 -6.67 26.65
C LYS A 114 -22.72 -5.61 25.87
N LYS A 115 -23.82 -5.17 26.48
CA LYS A 115 -24.44 -3.88 26.15
C LYS A 115 -23.50 -2.74 26.60
N PRO A 116 -23.52 -1.59 25.91
CA PRO A 116 -22.65 -0.45 26.20
C PRO A 116 -22.77 0.03 27.64
#